data_AF-A0A842LN64-F1
#
_entry.id   AF-A0A842LN64-F1
#
_cell.length_a   1.000
_cell.length_b   1.000
_cell.length_c   1.000
_cell.angle_alpha   90.00
_cell.angle_beta   90.00
_cell.angle_gamma   90.00
#
_symmetry.space_group_name_H-M   'P 1'
#
loop_
_entity.id
_entity.type
_entity.pdbx_description
1 polymer ?
#
loop_
_entity_poly.entity_id
_entity_poly.type
_entity_poly.pdbx_seq_one_letter_code
_entity_poly.pdbx_strand_id
1 'polypeptide(L)'
;MDIIFKKKLEDLRRDVALKSMDLEERPEDVDVELASCRVLDKFIDITPKCVRCNLCFEECPVDAISESSASKPARILDNCVKCEICAQTCPVRCINVVESTATIGDEDVTYNLEYVRIPHRLLRMKNIEVTDRCTACGTCTRFCPTGAIQLDKEIAVVDESICIGCGACVNVCPSDAVELERELGPVIETRRLLVDQDACVECLVCEENCPTGAIRIEDGEVVVDKDKCILCEVCSTRCPVAALKLERLADES
;
A
#
# COMPACT_ATOMS: atom_id res chain seq x y z
N MET A 1 -11.40 -11.96 -4.95
CA MET A 1 -11.64 -12.48 -6.32
C MET A 1 -10.32 -13.02 -6.75
N ASP A 2 -10.20 -14.33 -6.82
CA ASP A 2 -8.90 -14.96 -6.98
C ASP A 2 -8.65 -15.13 -8.46
N ILE A 3 -7.52 -14.58 -8.91
CA ILE A 3 -7.16 -14.61 -10.33
C ILE A 3 -6.02 -15.59 -10.46
N ILE A 4 -6.29 -16.70 -11.16
CA ILE A 4 -5.29 -17.72 -11.46
C ILE A 4 -4.94 -17.61 -12.93
N PHE A 5 -3.65 -17.48 -13.22
CA PHE A 5 -3.09 -17.50 -14.56
C PHE A 5 -2.02 -18.57 -14.65
N LYS A 6 -1.98 -19.25 -15.79
CA LYS A 6 -0.98 -20.27 -16.10
C LYS A 6 -0.18 -19.84 -17.31
N LYS A 7 1.14 -19.97 -17.22
CA LYS A 7 2.07 -19.77 -18.31
C LYS A 7 2.88 -21.05 -18.48
N LYS A 8 3.10 -21.48 -19.72
CA LYS A 8 3.97 -22.64 -19.98
C LYS A 8 5.38 -22.38 -19.47
N LEU A 9 6.01 -23.40 -18.89
CA LEU A 9 7.37 -23.27 -18.36
C LEU A 9 8.38 -22.90 -19.45
N GLU A 10 8.20 -23.44 -20.66
CA GLU A 10 9.04 -23.14 -21.83
C GLU A 10 9.03 -21.65 -22.18
N ASP A 11 7.88 -20.98 -22.09
CA ASP A 11 7.78 -19.54 -22.33
C ASP A 11 8.46 -18.73 -21.22
N LEU A 12 8.45 -19.20 -19.97
CA LEU A 12 9.23 -18.56 -18.90
C LEU A 12 10.74 -18.74 -19.12
N ARG A 13 11.18 -19.96 -19.48
CA ARG A 13 12.59 -20.23 -19.79
C ARG A 13 13.12 -19.34 -20.91
N ARG A 14 12.35 -19.21 -22.00
CA ARG A 14 12.70 -18.32 -23.12
C ARG A 14 12.83 -16.87 -22.67
N ASP A 15 11.90 -16.37 -21.87
CA ASP A 15 11.93 -14.97 -21.39
C ASP A 15 13.11 -14.70 -20.46
N VAL A 16 13.51 -15.68 -19.65
CA VAL A 16 14.70 -15.58 -18.80
C VAL A 16 15.96 -15.62 -19.66
N ALA A 17 16.07 -16.55 -20.62
CA ALA A 17 17.19 -16.63 -21.55
C ALA A 17 17.42 -15.30 -22.27
N LEU A 18 16.35 -14.70 -22.83
CA LEU A 18 16.39 -13.38 -23.51
C LEU A 18 16.88 -12.23 -22.62
N LYS A 19 16.72 -12.33 -21.30
CA LYS A 19 17.15 -11.30 -20.34
C LYS A 19 18.53 -11.56 -19.75
N SER A 20 19.01 -12.79 -19.83
CA SER A 20 20.28 -13.23 -19.25
C SER A 20 21.38 -13.43 -20.28
N MET A 21 21.05 -13.48 -21.58
CA MET A 21 22.01 -13.64 -22.67
C MET A 21 22.91 -12.42 -22.85
N ASP A 22 24.15 -12.67 -23.23
CA ASP A 22 25.01 -11.63 -23.81
C ASP A 22 24.62 -11.35 -25.28
N LEU A 23 25.00 -10.18 -25.79
CA LEU A 23 24.65 -9.72 -27.15
C LEU A 23 25.12 -10.66 -28.28
N GLU A 24 26.07 -11.55 -27.99
CA GLU A 24 26.66 -12.49 -28.94
C GLU A 24 26.01 -13.89 -28.87
N GLU A 25 25.15 -14.15 -27.88
CA GLU A 25 24.51 -15.45 -27.66
C GLU A 25 23.12 -15.51 -28.32
N ARG A 26 22.70 -16.71 -28.72
CA ARG A 26 21.31 -16.96 -29.15
C ARG A 26 20.51 -17.51 -27.98
N PRO A 27 19.18 -17.27 -27.91
CA PRO A 27 18.33 -17.78 -26.83
C PRO A 27 18.36 -19.29 -26.65
N GLU A 28 18.63 -20.02 -27.75
CA GLU A 28 18.74 -21.48 -27.77
C GLU A 28 20.02 -22.00 -27.10
N ASP A 29 21.03 -21.15 -26.98
CA ASP A 29 22.37 -21.50 -26.47
C ASP A 29 22.50 -21.23 -24.95
N VAL A 30 21.51 -20.56 -24.33
CA VAL A 30 21.48 -20.25 -22.89
C VAL A 30 20.71 -21.33 -22.14
N ASP A 31 21.42 -22.11 -21.32
CA ASP A 31 20.79 -23.12 -20.46
C ASP A 31 20.21 -22.46 -19.20
N VAL A 32 18.87 -22.44 -19.10
CA VAL A 32 18.15 -21.84 -17.98
C VAL A 32 17.58 -22.93 -17.09
N GLU A 33 18.27 -23.20 -15.99
CA GLU A 33 17.78 -24.07 -14.92
C GLU A 33 16.78 -23.32 -14.03
N LEU A 34 15.50 -23.66 -14.14
CA LEU A 34 14.46 -23.22 -13.21
C LEU A 34 14.07 -24.39 -12.32
N ALA A 35 14.45 -24.31 -11.04
CA ALA A 35 14.00 -25.26 -10.03
C ALA A 35 12.51 -25.05 -9.72
N SER A 36 11.83 -26.12 -9.31
CA SER A 36 10.49 -26.00 -8.74
C SER A 36 10.57 -25.19 -7.46
N CYS A 37 9.88 -24.06 -7.44
CA CYS A 37 9.89 -23.16 -6.31
C CYS A 37 8.55 -22.44 -6.18
N ARG A 38 8.32 -21.88 -4.99
CA ARG A 38 7.19 -21.02 -4.69
C ARG A 38 7.72 -19.63 -4.34
N VAL A 39 7.28 -18.63 -5.08
CA VAL A 39 7.57 -17.22 -4.83
C VAL A 39 6.34 -16.57 -4.21
N LEU A 40 6.56 -15.82 -3.15
CA LEU A 40 5.55 -15.02 -2.47
C LEU A 40 5.89 -13.54 -2.69
N ASP A 41 4.92 -12.77 -3.16
CA ASP A 41 5.04 -11.32 -3.27
C ASP A 41 3.74 -10.66 -2.86
N LYS A 42 3.78 -9.36 -2.64
CA LYS A 42 2.64 -8.54 -2.26
C LYS A 42 2.72 -7.20 -2.94
N PHE A 43 1.61 -6.75 -3.48
CA PHE A 43 1.50 -5.48 -4.19
C PHE A 43 0.39 -4.64 -3.58
N ILE A 44 0.58 -3.33 -3.62
CA ILE A 44 -0.43 -2.36 -3.23
C ILE A 44 -0.65 -1.44 -4.43
N ASP A 45 -1.90 -1.25 -4.82
CA ASP A 45 -2.26 -0.40 -5.96
C ASP A 45 -3.39 0.57 -5.59
N ILE A 46 -3.41 1.73 -6.26
CA ILE A 46 -4.48 2.71 -6.17
C ILE A 46 -5.29 2.65 -7.46
N THR A 47 -6.54 2.23 -7.36
CA THR A 47 -7.44 2.10 -8.51
C THR A 47 -7.89 3.48 -9.04
N PRO A 48 -8.42 3.55 -10.28
CA PRO A 48 -9.00 4.77 -10.84
C PRO A 48 -10.19 5.35 -10.04
N LYS A 49 -10.73 4.64 -9.05
CA LYS A 49 -11.78 5.13 -8.14
C LYS A 49 -11.27 6.16 -7.11
N CYS A 50 -9.97 6.46 -7.10
CA CYS A 50 -9.39 7.47 -6.23
C CYS A 50 -10.07 8.84 -6.37
N VAL A 51 -10.55 9.36 -5.24
CA VAL A 51 -11.23 10.66 -5.14
C VAL A 51 -10.27 11.84 -4.93
N ARG A 52 -8.96 11.59 -4.90
CA ARG A 52 -7.90 12.63 -4.74
C ARG A 52 -7.99 13.40 -3.44
N CYS A 53 -8.19 12.68 -2.33
CA CYS A 53 -8.32 13.29 -1.01
C CYS A 53 -7.01 13.46 -0.23
N ASN A 54 -5.88 13.01 -0.80
CA ASN A 54 -4.54 13.04 -0.20
C ASN A 54 -4.33 12.35 1.16
N LEU A 55 -5.36 11.77 1.79
CA LEU A 55 -5.22 11.01 3.04
C LEU A 55 -4.11 9.94 3.01
N CYS A 56 -4.02 9.16 1.94
CA CYS A 56 -2.99 8.14 1.82
C CYS A 56 -1.58 8.73 1.65
N PHE A 57 -1.48 9.92 1.05
CA PHE A 57 -0.22 10.63 0.89
C PHE A 57 0.26 11.16 2.25
N GLU A 58 -0.63 11.84 2.97
CA GLU A 58 -0.38 12.39 4.32
C GLU A 58 0.03 11.31 5.33
N GLU A 59 -0.55 10.11 5.23
CA GLU A 59 -0.39 9.05 6.23
C GLU A 59 0.64 7.99 5.83
N CYS A 60 1.38 8.19 4.74
CA CYS A 60 2.42 7.25 4.32
C CYS A 60 3.69 7.45 5.16
N PRO A 61 4.14 6.46 5.97
CA PRO A 61 5.28 6.64 6.86
C PRO A 61 6.65 6.67 6.17
N VAL A 62 6.68 6.42 4.85
CA VAL A 62 7.91 6.28 4.06
C VAL A 62 7.85 7.06 2.75
N ASP A 63 6.91 8.00 2.61
CA ASP A 63 6.73 8.85 1.44
C ASP A 63 6.65 8.07 0.10
N ALA A 64 6.04 6.89 0.14
CA ALA A 64 5.89 6.00 -1.02
C ALA A 64 4.59 6.22 -1.79
N ILE A 65 3.94 7.38 -1.61
CA ILE A 65 2.71 7.75 -2.30
C ILE A 65 2.93 9.12 -2.93
N SER A 66 2.50 9.30 -4.18
CA SER A 66 2.53 10.61 -4.82
C SER A 66 1.35 11.47 -4.38
N GLU A 67 1.59 12.76 -4.19
CA GLU A 67 0.51 13.73 -3.99
C GLU A 67 -0.47 13.72 -5.18
N SER A 68 -1.77 13.81 -4.87
CA SER A 68 -2.83 13.88 -5.88
C SER A 68 -3.29 15.32 -6.08
N SER A 69 -3.76 15.61 -7.29
CA SER A 69 -4.35 16.90 -7.66
C SER A 69 -5.65 16.68 -8.43
N ALA A 70 -6.36 17.76 -8.75
CA ALA A 70 -7.55 17.71 -9.61
C ALA A 70 -7.32 16.93 -10.93
N SER A 71 -6.09 16.97 -11.47
CA SER A 71 -5.74 16.33 -12.74
C SER A 71 -5.22 14.88 -12.61
N LYS A 72 -4.56 14.54 -11.49
CA LYS A 72 -3.85 13.27 -11.33
C LYS A 72 -4.21 12.59 -10.00
N PRO A 73 -4.63 11.31 -10.00
CA PRO A 73 -4.81 10.55 -8.77
C PRO A 73 -3.45 10.23 -8.12
N ALA A 74 -3.49 9.90 -6.82
CA ALA A 74 -2.34 9.38 -6.10
C ALA A 74 -1.87 8.05 -6.72
N ARG A 75 -0.58 7.75 -6.61
CA ARG A 75 0.06 6.51 -7.08
C ARG A 75 1.03 5.99 -6.02
N ILE A 76 1.20 4.67 -5.97
CA ILE A 76 2.25 4.03 -5.17
C ILE A 76 3.59 4.16 -5.91
N LEU A 77 4.65 4.49 -5.18
CA LEU A 77 6.02 4.61 -5.66
C LEU A 77 6.83 3.35 -5.32
N ASP A 78 7.99 3.19 -5.97
CA ASP A 78 8.81 1.97 -5.89
C ASP A 78 9.40 1.71 -4.49
N ASN A 79 9.49 2.74 -3.64
CA ASN A 79 9.96 2.63 -2.26
C ASN A 79 8.88 2.15 -1.26
N CYS A 80 7.72 1.68 -1.74
CA CYS A 80 6.66 1.17 -0.87
C CYS A 80 7.11 -0.06 -0.05
N VAL A 81 7.03 0.08 1.27
CA VAL A 81 7.41 -0.98 2.23
C VAL A 81 6.26 -1.93 2.62
N LYS A 82 5.10 -1.79 1.96
CA LYS A 82 3.94 -2.70 2.08
C LYS A 82 3.35 -2.78 3.50
N CYS A 83 3.30 -1.66 4.21
CA CYS A 83 2.77 -1.53 5.58
C CYS A 83 1.23 -1.50 5.70
N GLU A 84 0.49 -1.47 4.58
CA GLU A 84 -0.99 -1.49 4.51
C GLU A 84 -1.72 -0.23 5.07
N ILE A 85 -1.02 0.72 5.71
CA ILE A 85 -1.63 1.93 6.32
C ILE A 85 -2.48 2.73 5.33
N CYS A 86 -2.01 2.89 4.10
CA CYS A 86 -2.76 3.60 3.06
C CYS A 86 -4.12 2.93 2.76
N ALA A 87 -4.15 1.59 2.69
CA ALA A 87 -5.37 0.83 2.48
C ALA A 87 -6.34 0.98 3.66
N GLN A 88 -5.84 0.93 4.90
CA GLN A 88 -6.66 1.17 6.10
C GLN A 88 -7.29 2.58 6.11
N THR A 89 -6.57 3.56 5.57
CA THR A 89 -6.94 4.98 5.62
C THR A 89 -7.91 5.39 4.51
N CYS A 90 -7.90 4.68 3.38
CA CYS A 90 -8.64 5.11 2.20
C CYS A 90 -10.16 5.17 2.45
N PRO A 91 -10.80 6.35 2.45
CA PRO A 91 -12.20 6.49 2.82
C PRO A 91 -13.18 5.91 1.79
N VAL A 92 -12.70 5.67 0.57
CA VAL A 92 -13.49 5.16 -0.56
C VAL A 92 -13.07 3.75 -0.99
N ARG A 93 -12.20 3.09 -0.20
CA ARG A 93 -11.72 1.72 -0.43
C ARG A 93 -11.20 1.48 -1.86
N CYS A 94 -10.44 2.44 -2.40
CA CYS A 94 -9.90 2.36 -3.74
C CYS A 94 -8.47 1.82 -3.80
N ILE A 95 -7.87 1.47 -2.65
CA ILE A 95 -6.51 0.93 -2.54
C ILE A 95 -6.62 -0.55 -2.27
N ASN A 96 -6.08 -1.40 -3.16
CA ASN A 96 -6.08 -2.84 -2.94
C ASN A 96 -4.73 -3.29 -2.40
N VAL A 97 -4.77 -4.36 -1.62
CA VAL A 97 -3.61 -5.14 -1.23
C VAL A 97 -3.79 -6.52 -1.85
N VAL A 98 -2.81 -6.95 -2.63
CA VAL A 98 -2.87 -8.20 -3.38
C VAL A 98 -1.66 -9.05 -2.99
N GLU A 99 -1.90 -10.25 -2.51
CA GLU A 99 -0.87 -11.26 -2.28
C GLU A 99 -0.77 -12.12 -3.55
N SER A 100 0.46 -12.33 -4.01
CA SER A 100 0.78 -13.06 -5.23
C SER A 100 1.61 -14.28 -4.89
N THR A 101 1.17 -15.43 -5.38
CA THR A 101 1.93 -16.68 -5.31
C THR A 101 2.25 -17.16 -6.71
N ALA A 102 3.53 -17.35 -7.02
CA ALA A 102 3.96 -18.06 -8.22
C ALA A 102 4.48 -19.44 -7.83
N THR A 103 3.99 -20.49 -8.47
CA THR A 103 4.45 -21.88 -8.28
C THR A 103 4.97 -22.39 -9.61
N ILE A 104 6.25 -22.72 -9.66
CA ILE A 104 6.91 -23.33 -10.82
C ILE A 104 6.75 -24.85 -10.68
N GLY A 105 5.91 -25.44 -11.53
CA GLY A 105 5.78 -26.89 -11.68
C GLY A 105 6.63 -27.41 -12.85
N ASP A 106 6.46 -28.69 -13.17
CA ASP A 106 7.28 -29.36 -14.20
C ASP A 106 6.96 -28.87 -15.63
N GLU A 107 5.69 -28.54 -15.92
CA GLU A 107 5.23 -28.11 -17.25
C GLU A 107 4.78 -26.65 -17.30
N ASP A 108 4.27 -26.12 -16.19
CA ASP A 108 3.61 -24.83 -16.09
C ASP A 108 4.07 -24.02 -14.88
N VAL A 109 3.96 -22.71 -15.02
CA VAL A 109 4.06 -21.74 -13.93
C VAL A 109 2.65 -21.23 -13.63
N THR A 110 2.17 -21.52 -12.42
CA THR A 110 0.87 -21.05 -11.95
C THR A 110 1.06 -19.85 -11.05
N TYR A 111 0.38 -18.77 -11.39
CA TYR A 111 0.32 -17.58 -10.57
C TYR A 111 -1.08 -17.43 -10.00
N ASN A 112 -1.15 -17.11 -8.72
CA ASN A 112 -2.39 -16.86 -8.00
C ASN A 112 -2.32 -15.49 -7.35
N LEU A 113 -3.27 -14.61 -7.69
CA LEU A 113 -3.44 -13.29 -7.08
C LEU A 113 -4.67 -13.32 -6.19
N GLU A 114 -4.46 -13.04 -4.92
CA GLU A 114 -5.49 -13.00 -3.90
C GLU A 114 -5.64 -11.57 -3.37
N TYR A 115 -6.87 -11.05 -3.40
CA TYR A 115 -7.16 -9.74 -2.84
C TYR A 115 -7.35 -9.87 -1.34
N VAL A 116 -6.46 -9.24 -0.59
CA VAL A 116 -6.51 -9.22 0.86
C VAL A 116 -7.47 -8.13 1.31
N ARG A 117 -8.41 -8.52 2.18
CA ARG A 117 -9.28 -7.55 2.84
C ARG A 117 -8.52 -6.85 3.96
N ILE A 118 -8.42 -5.53 3.86
CA ILE A 118 -7.78 -4.70 4.88
C ILE A 118 -8.87 -4.00 5.72
N PRO A 119 -8.83 -4.09 7.06
CA PRO A 119 -9.75 -3.34 7.90
C PRO A 119 -9.46 -1.84 7.77
N HIS A 120 -10.52 -1.04 7.77
CA HIS A 120 -10.38 0.42 7.71
C HIS A 120 -10.36 1.00 9.12
N ARG A 121 -9.39 1.87 9.39
CA ARG A 121 -9.40 2.66 10.62
C ARG A 121 -10.52 3.69 10.61
N LEU A 122 -10.92 4.12 11.80
CA LEU A 122 -11.99 5.11 11.94
C LEU A 122 -11.55 6.44 11.31
N LEU A 123 -12.44 7.03 10.52
CA LEU A 123 -12.32 8.41 10.05
C LEU A 123 -13.52 9.18 10.58
N ARG A 124 -13.28 10.19 11.41
CA ARG A 124 -14.33 10.99 12.04
C ARG A 124 -14.21 12.44 11.61
N MET A 125 -15.18 12.91 10.82
CA MET A 125 -15.35 14.34 10.56
C MET A 125 -15.78 15.05 11.86
N LYS A 126 -15.14 16.18 12.18
CA LYS A 126 -15.49 17.05 13.32
C LYS A 126 -16.27 18.27 12.86
N ASN A 127 -15.73 18.97 11.85
CA ASN A 127 -16.33 20.15 11.28
C ASN A 127 -15.94 20.26 9.79
N ILE A 128 -16.81 20.84 8.97
CA ILE A 128 -16.49 21.23 7.60
C ILE A 128 -17.17 22.55 7.27
N GLU A 129 -16.41 23.52 6.80
CA GLU A 129 -16.90 24.87 6.51
C GLU A 129 -16.45 25.33 5.12
N VAL A 130 -17.32 26.06 4.44
CA VAL A 130 -17.01 26.76 3.18
C VAL A 130 -16.95 28.25 3.48
N THR A 131 -15.78 28.84 3.27
CA THR A 131 -15.49 30.26 3.56
C THR A 131 -15.94 31.18 2.43
N ASP A 132 -15.83 32.49 2.67
CA ASP A 132 -16.09 33.56 1.70
C ASP A 132 -15.11 33.59 0.51
N ARG A 133 -14.03 32.81 0.56
CA ARG A 133 -13.12 32.59 -0.59
C ARG A 133 -13.75 31.73 -1.69
N CYS A 134 -14.94 31.18 -1.48
CA CYS A 134 -15.63 30.36 -2.46
C CYS A 134 -16.01 31.19 -3.69
N THR A 135 -15.75 30.65 -4.88
CA THR A 135 -16.11 31.28 -6.16
C THR A 135 -17.26 30.56 -6.88
N ALA A 136 -17.94 29.64 -6.20
CA ALA A 136 -18.97 28.77 -6.77
C ALA A 136 -18.58 28.01 -8.06
N CYS A 137 -17.29 27.70 -8.24
CA CYS A 137 -16.80 27.04 -9.46
C CYS A 137 -17.28 25.59 -9.65
N GLY A 138 -17.79 24.94 -8.59
CA GLY A 138 -18.38 23.59 -8.64
C GLY A 138 -17.38 22.42 -8.66
N THR A 139 -16.07 22.67 -8.56
CA THR A 139 -15.05 21.60 -8.56
C THR A 139 -15.28 20.60 -7.42
N CYS A 140 -15.57 21.08 -6.21
CA CYS A 140 -15.84 20.23 -5.04
C CYS A 140 -17.04 19.29 -5.24
N THR A 141 -18.13 19.76 -5.87
CA THR A 141 -19.30 18.94 -6.20
C THR A 141 -18.93 17.78 -7.12
N ARG A 142 -18.06 18.01 -8.12
CA ARG A 142 -17.64 16.96 -9.06
C ARG A 142 -16.83 15.84 -8.41
N PHE A 143 -16.03 16.15 -7.40
CA PHE A 143 -15.14 15.19 -6.74
C PHE A 143 -15.73 14.58 -5.45
N CYS A 144 -16.89 15.05 -4.99
CA CYS A 144 -17.55 14.50 -3.81
C CYS A 144 -18.11 13.09 -4.10
N PRO A 145 -17.58 12.02 -3.47
CA PRO A 145 -18.03 10.66 -3.76
C PRO A 145 -19.45 10.34 -3.28
N THR A 146 -19.94 11.09 -2.29
CA THR A 146 -21.27 10.88 -1.70
C THR A 146 -22.32 11.85 -2.22
N GLY A 147 -21.93 12.85 -3.03
CA GLY A 147 -22.85 13.90 -3.48
C GLY A 147 -23.24 14.90 -2.39
N ALA A 148 -22.50 14.95 -1.27
CA ALA A 148 -22.77 15.83 -0.13
C ALA A 148 -22.65 17.34 -0.43
N ILE A 149 -22.14 17.76 -1.59
CA ILE A 149 -21.83 19.17 -1.85
C ILE A 149 -22.65 19.68 -3.03
N GLN A 150 -23.41 20.74 -2.82
CA GLN A 150 -24.21 21.42 -3.85
C GLN A 150 -23.85 22.90 -3.92
N LEU A 151 -24.13 23.54 -5.05
CA LEU A 151 -24.00 25.00 -5.18
C LEU A 151 -25.34 25.65 -4.82
N ASP A 152 -25.32 26.59 -3.89
CA ASP A 152 -26.44 27.49 -3.60
C ASP A 152 -26.00 28.93 -3.88
N LYS A 153 -26.57 29.51 -4.95
CA LYS A 153 -26.23 30.85 -5.46
C LYS A 153 -24.73 31.01 -5.73
N GLU A 154 -24.01 31.67 -4.82
CA GLU A 154 -22.60 32.07 -4.96
C GLU A 154 -21.69 31.29 -4.01
N ILE A 155 -22.19 30.27 -3.29
CA ILE A 155 -21.39 29.46 -2.37
C ILE A 155 -21.71 27.97 -2.50
N ALA A 156 -20.73 27.12 -2.17
CA ALA A 156 -20.95 25.69 -2.00
C ALA A 156 -21.48 25.39 -0.60
N VAL A 157 -22.49 24.52 -0.50
CA VAL A 157 -23.09 24.08 0.77
C VAL A 157 -22.86 22.58 0.92
N VAL A 158 -22.48 22.15 2.13
CA VAL A 158 -22.20 20.76 2.46
C VAL A 158 -23.34 20.19 3.31
N ASP A 159 -23.89 19.05 2.89
CA ASP A 159 -24.75 18.21 3.70
C ASP A 159 -23.90 17.30 4.58
N GLU A 160 -23.73 17.71 5.84
CA GLU A 160 -22.94 16.98 6.83
C GLU A 160 -23.48 15.57 7.12
N SER A 161 -24.78 15.31 6.88
CA SER A 161 -25.40 14.02 7.18
C SER A 161 -24.90 12.88 6.27
N ILE A 162 -24.41 13.23 5.09
CA ILE A 162 -23.87 12.29 4.09
C ILE A 162 -22.40 12.58 3.73
N CYS A 163 -21.79 13.59 4.36
CA CYS A 163 -20.37 13.85 4.22
C CYS A 163 -19.57 12.81 5.02
N ILE A 164 -18.65 12.13 4.34
CA ILE A 164 -17.77 11.12 4.97
C ILE A 164 -16.43 11.71 5.45
N GLY A 165 -16.25 13.04 5.39
CA GLY A 165 -15.00 13.70 5.80
C GLY A 165 -13.77 13.31 4.98
N CYS A 166 -13.95 12.85 3.73
CA CYS A 166 -12.83 12.34 2.94
C CYS A 166 -11.77 13.41 2.63
N GLY A 167 -12.15 14.69 2.50
CA GLY A 167 -11.22 15.80 2.19
C GLY A 167 -10.94 16.02 0.71
N ALA A 168 -11.60 15.31 -0.20
CA ALA A 168 -11.45 15.52 -1.64
C ALA A 168 -11.74 16.98 -2.04
N CYS A 169 -12.78 17.59 -1.45
CA CYS A 169 -13.17 18.98 -1.72
C CYS A 169 -12.11 20.00 -1.29
N VAL A 170 -11.39 19.75 -0.19
CA VAL A 170 -10.29 20.59 0.30
C VAL A 170 -9.15 20.55 -0.71
N ASN A 171 -8.69 19.35 -1.06
CA ASN A 171 -7.53 19.18 -1.93
C ASN A 171 -7.72 19.74 -3.35
N VAL A 172 -8.95 19.70 -3.88
CA VAL A 172 -9.24 20.14 -5.26
C VAL A 172 -9.76 21.58 -5.35
N CYS A 173 -9.91 22.29 -4.23
CA CYS A 173 -10.44 23.65 -4.22
C CYS A 173 -9.38 24.64 -4.75
N PRO A 174 -9.59 25.31 -5.90
CA PRO A 174 -8.59 26.23 -6.44
C PRO A 174 -8.46 27.54 -5.66
N SER A 175 -9.41 27.85 -4.77
CA SER A 175 -9.41 29.07 -3.95
C SER A 175 -9.21 28.77 -2.46
N ASP A 176 -8.83 27.53 -2.10
CA ASP A 176 -8.63 27.08 -0.73
C ASP A 176 -9.78 27.48 0.21
N ALA A 177 -11.01 27.38 -0.30
CA ALA A 177 -12.20 27.89 0.37
C ALA A 177 -12.86 26.89 1.33
N VAL A 178 -12.42 25.64 1.36
CA VAL A 178 -13.01 24.57 2.18
C VAL A 178 -12.07 24.23 3.32
N GLU A 179 -12.56 24.34 4.55
CA GLU A 179 -11.84 23.99 5.77
C GLU A 179 -12.46 22.72 6.36
N LEU A 180 -11.64 21.72 6.66
CA LEU A 180 -12.09 20.41 7.18
C LEU A 180 -11.29 20.05 8.42
N GLU A 181 -11.99 19.86 9.52
CA GLU A 181 -11.43 19.27 10.73
C GLU A 181 -11.88 17.82 10.83
N ARG A 182 -10.91 16.91 10.99
CA ARG A 182 -11.15 15.47 11.09
C ARG A 182 -10.14 14.80 12.01
N GLU A 183 -10.52 13.62 12.48
CA GLU A 183 -9.70 12.77 13.33
C GLU A 183 -9.61 11.37 12.72
N LEU A 184 -8.40 10.82 12.70
CA LEU A 184 -8.13 9.44 12.32
C LEU A 184 -7.94 8.59 13.57
N GLY A 185 -8.57 7.41 13.58
CA GLY A 185 -8.29 6.40 14.59
C GLY A 185 -6.87 5.84 14.46
N PRO A 186 -6.44 5.02 15.43
CA PRO A 186 -5.13 4.36 15.36
C PRO A 186 -5.06 3.43 14.14
N VAL A 187 -3.84 3.18 13.69
CA VAL A 187 -3.56 2.09 12.74
C VAL A 187 -3.96 0.77 13.40
N ILE A 188 -4.67 -0.07 12.66
CA ILE A 188 -5.11 -1.38 13.13
C ILE A 188 -3.97 -2.37 12.90
N GLU A 189 -3.56 -3.09 13.94
CA GLU A 189 -2.59 -4.16 13.81
C GLU A 189 -3.23 -5.34 13.07
N THR A 190 -2.82 -5.57 11.82
CA THR A 190 -3.28 -6.69 10.98
C THR A 190 -2.30 -7.85 10.97
N ARG A 191 -1.10 -7.63 11.51
CA ARG A 191 0.06 -8.50 11.41
C ARG A 191 0.86 -8.46 12.70
N ARG A 192 1.69 -9.48 12.92
CA ARG A 192 2.66 -9.53 14.01
C ARG A 192 4.04 -9.88 13.48
N LEU A 193 5.07 -9.28 14.06
CA LEU A 193 6.46 -9.63 13.79
C LEU A 193 6.92 -10.65 14.85
N LEU A 194 7.27 -11.84 14.39
CA LEU A 194 7.91 -12.88 15.19
C LEU A 194 9.42 -12.80 15.03
N VAL A 195 10.13 -13.02 16.14
CA VAL A 195 11.59 -12.98 16.22
C VAL A 195 12.07 -14.27 16.85
N ASP A 196 12.90 -15.00 16.12
CA ASP A 196 13.63 -16.18 16.58
C ASP A 196 15.06 -15.76 16.95
N GLN A 197 15.31 -15.61 18.25
CA GLN A 197 16.62 -15.16 18.74
C GLN A 197 17.70 -16.24 18.54
N ASP A 198 17.34 -17.53 18.57
CA ASP A 198 18.29 -18.63 18.40
C ASP A 198 18.78 -18.74 16.95
N ALA A 199 17.91 -18.40 15.98
CA ALA A 199 18.28 -18.34 14.58
C ALA A 199 19.05 -17.07 14.18
N CYS A 200 19.00 -16.02 15.00
CA CYS A 200 19.67 -14.76 14.70
C CYS A 200 21.20 -14.93 14.67
N VAL A 201 21.85 -14.28 13.71
CA VAL A 201 23.32 -14.30 13.55
C VAL A 201 23.94 -12.90 13.65
N GLU A 202 23.20 -11.96 14.23
CA GLU A 202 23.69 -10.60 14.56
C GLU A 202 24.24 -9.81 13.36
N CYS A 203 23.75 -10.08 12.15
CA CYS A 203 24.27 -9.46 10.91
C CYS A 203 23.87 -7.99 10.69
N LEU A 204 23.10 -7.37 11.60
CA LEU A 204 22.63 -5.97 11.56
C LEU A 204 21.71 -5.57 10.38
N VAL A 205 21.46 -6.45 9.41
CA VAL A 205 20.64 -6.14 8.22
C VAL A 205 19.24 -5.61 8.57
N CYS A 206 18.56 -6.17 9.58
CA CYS A 206 17.23 -5.74 9.97
C CYS A 206 17.21 -4.36 10.66
N GLU A 207 18.26 -4.03 11.40
CA GLU A 207 18.42 -2.72 12.07
C GLU A 207 18.72 -1.64 11.04
N GLU A 208 19.73 -1.83 10.18
CA GLU A 208 20.16 -0.83 9.18
C GLU A 208 19.08 -0.51 8.15
N ASN A 209 18.19 -1.46 7.85
CA ASN A 209 17.16 -1.31 6.84
C ASN A 209 15.77 -1.01 7.42
N CYS A 210 15.63 -0.85 8.74
CA CYS A 210 14.34 -0.54 9.34
C CYS A 210 13.94 0.92 8.99
N PRO A 211 12.88 1.14 8.20
CA PRO A 211 12.54 2.49 7.72
C PRO A 211 12.13 3.46 8.84
N THR A 212 11.69 2.93 9.98
CA THR A 212 11.25 3.72 11.14
C THR A 212 12.22 3.65 12.32
N GLY A 213 13.35 2.95 12.18
CA GLY A 213 14.30 2.74 13.28
C GLY A 213 13.71 1.99 14.48
N ALA A 214 12.75 1.10 14.22
CA ALA A 214 12.06 0.31 15.24
C ALA A 214 12.83 -0.93 15.71
N ILE A 215 13.90 -1.32 15.02
CA ILE A 215 14.67 -2.54 15.32
C ILE A 215 16.08 -2.16 15.73
N ARG A 216 16.59 -2.80 16.78
CA ARG A 216 17.99 -2.72 17.23
C ARG A 216 18.50 -4.11 17.61
N ILE A 217 19.81 -4.32 17.55
CA ILE A 217 20.47 -5.46 18.17
C ILE A 217 21.19 -4.99 19.43
N GLU A 218 20.71 -5.45 20.59
CA GLU A 218 21.24 -5.10 21.91
C GLU A 218 21.62 -6.41 22.63
N ASP A 219 22.86 -6.50 23.12
CA ASP A 219 23.40 -7.68 23.81
C ASP A 219 23.22 -9.02 23.06
N GLY A 220 23.26 -8.96 21.72
CA GLY A 220 23.11 -10.12 20.83
C GLY A 220 21.65 -10.48 20.51
N GLU A 221 20.67 -9.76 21.07
CA GLU A 221 19.25 -9.99 20.82
C GLU A 221 18.63 -8.90 19.96
N VAL A 222 17.67 -9.29 19.11
CA VAL A 222 16.85 -8.35 18.34
C VAL A 222 15.78 -7.75 19.25
N VAL A 223 15.85 -6.44 19.47
CA VAL A 223 14.88 -5.65 20.23
C VAL A 223 14.00 -4.85 19.26
N VAL A 224 12.68 -4.91 19.46
CA VAL A 224 11.69 -4.22 18.62
C VAL A 224 10.89 -3.20 19.44
N ASP A 225 11.02 -1.94 19.06
CA ASP A 225 10.18 -0.83 19.54
C ASP A 225 8.81 -0.90 18.86
N LYS A 226 7.81 -1.34 19.62
CA LYS A 226 6.44 -1.54 19.12
C LYS A 226 5.75 -0.24 18.72
N ASP A 227 6.10 0.89 19.34
CA ASP A 227 5.48 2.18 19.04
C ASP A 227 5.95 2.75 17.69
N LYS A 228 7.15 2.34 17.23
CA LYS A 228 7.70 2.74 15.93
C LYS A 228 7.49 1.70 14.83
N CYS A 229 7.21 0.45 15.20
CA CYS A 229 7.07 -0.62 14.24
C CYS A 229 5.77 -0.46 13.44
N ILE A 230 5.89 -0.13 12.16
CA ILE A 230 4.74 0.01 11.24
C ILE A 230 4.32 -1.32 10.60
N LEU A 231 4.86 -2.45 11.08
CA LEU A 231 4.59 -3.80 10.57
C LEU A 231 4.76 -3.89 9.03
N CYS A 232 5.84 -3.31 8.52
CA CYS A 232 6.24 -3.42 7.11
C CYS A 232 6.95 -4.75 6.84
N GLU A 233 7.25 -5.05 5.56
CA GLU A 233 7.85 -6.34 5.16
C GLU A 233 9.38 -6.31 5.07
N VAL A 234 10.02 -5.18 5.35
CA VAL A 234 11.46 -5.00 5.08
C VAL A 234 12.32 -5.98 5.88
N CYS A 235 12.13 -6.05 7.20
CA CYS A 235 12.97 -6.87 8.05
C CYS A 235 12.74 -8.39 7.85
N SER A 236 11.49 -8.81 7.62
CA SER A 236 11.15 -10.22 7.40
C SER A 236 11.59 -10.73 6.03
N THR A 237 11.63 -9.87 5.01
CA THR A 237 12.06 -10.26 3.66
C THR A 237 13.58 -10.20 3.48
N ARG A 238 14.28 -9.33 4.23
CA ARG A 238 15.73 -9.18 4.13
C ARG A 238 16.52 -10.06 5.09
N CYS A 239 15.88 -10.69 6.07
CA CYS A 239 16.59 -11.55 7.02
C CYS A 239 17.14 -12.81 6.31
N PRO A 240 18.47 -12.97 6.19
CA PRO A 240 19.06 -14.07 5.42
C PRO A 240 18.89 -15.44 6.08
N VAL A 241 18.64 -15.45 7.40
CA VAL A 241 18.48 -16.66 8.22
C VAL A 241 17.02 -16.87 8.64
N ALA A 242 16.09 -16.07 8.11
CA ALA A 242 14.65 -16.13 8.42
C ALA A 242 14.30 -16.06 9.92
N ALA A 243 15.14 -15.40 10.72
CA ALA A 243 14.91 -15.14 12.14
C ALA A 243 13.73 -14.18 12.39
N LEU A 244 13.43 -13.29 11.43
CA LEU A 244 12.28 -12.38 11.51
C LEU A 244 11.18 -12.81 10.54
N LYS A 245 9.95 -13.01 11.04
CA LYS A 245 8.80 -13.43 10.25
C LYS A 245 7.60 -12.53 10.51
N LEU A 246 6.99 -12.01 9.44
CA LEU A 246 5.76 -11.23 9.54
C LEU A 246 4.57 -12.14 9.23
N GLU A 247 3.68 -12.31 10.19
CA GLU A 247 2.48 -13.14 10.05
C GLU A 247 1.22 -12.29 10.09
N ARG A 248 0.25 -12.59 9.23
CA ARG A 248 -1.10 -12.02 9.30
C ARG A 248 -1.81 -12.58 10.54
N LEU A 249 -2.40 -11.69 11.33
CA LEU A 249 -3.26 -12.10 12.43
C LEU A 249 -4.51 -12.73 11.81
N ALA A 250 -4.90 -13.92 12.28
CA ALA A 250 -6.18 -14.50 11.89
C ALA A 250 -7.29 -13.52 12.29
N ASP A 251 -8.24 -13.26 11.40
CA ASP A 251 -9.37 -12.39 11.69
C ASP A 251 -10.09 -12.93 12.95
N GLU A 252 -9.85 -12.31 14.10
CA GLU A 252 -10.74 -12.48 15.25
C GLU A 252 -12.01 -11.68 14.94
N SER A 253 -12.95 -12.37 14.30
CA SER A 253 -14.36 -12.02 13.99
C SER A 253 -14.68 -11.07 12.82
#